data_AF-A0ABD5PD57-F1
#
_entry.id   AF-A0ABD5PD57-F1
#
_cell.length_a   1.000
_cell.length_b   1.000
_cell.length_c   1.000
_cell.angle_alpha   90.00
_cell.angle_beta   90.00
_cell.angle_gamma   90.00
#
_symmetry.space_group_name_H-M   'P 1'
#
loop_
_entity.id
_entity.type
_entity.pdbx_description
1 polymer ?
#
loop_
_entity_poly.entity_id
_entity_poly.type
_entity_poly.pdbx_seq_one_letter_code
_entity_poly.pdbx_strand_id
1 'polypeptide(L)' 'MTSKAPQTKEEFAERIEALIHGAESNGLDIEGGYVLRSTNGDYDWDMELFPVVKEKK' A
#
# COMPACT_ATOMS: atom_id res chain seq x y z
N MET A 1 0.08 -1.64 -19.88
CA MET A 1 1.03 -2.69 -19.41
C MET A 1 0.53 -3.17 -18.07
N THR A 2 0.11 -4.42 -17.95
CA THR A 2 -0.28 -5.00 -16.66
C THR A 2 0.99 -5.27 -15.86
N SER A 3 1.29 -4.39 -14.90
CA SER A 3 2.36 -4.61 -13.92
C SER A 3 2.12 -5.96 -13.23
N LYS A 4 3.12 -6.84 -13.22
CA LYS A 4 3.05 -8.10 -12.46
C LYS A 4 2.86 -7.77 -10.98
N ALA A 5 2.08 -8.57 -10.26
CA ALA A 5 1.95 -8.47 -8.81
C ALA A 5 3.34 -8.60 -8.16
N PRO A 6 3.62 -7.82 -7.09
CA PRO A 6 4.89 -7.92 -6.39
C PRO A 6 5.10 -9.33 -5.83
N GLN A 7 6.30 -9.85 -6.01
CA GLN A 7 6.64 -11.23 -5.66
C GLN A 7 7.39 -11.35 -4.33
N THR A 8 7.83 -10.22 -3.76
CA THR A 8 8.49 -10.16 -2.44
C THR A 8 7.86 -9.11 -1.56
N LYS A 9 8.15 -9.17 -0.26
CA LYS A 9 7.69 -8.16 0.70
C LYS A 9 8.34 -6.82 0.48
N GLU A 10 9.60 -6.81 0.08
CA GLU A 10 10.34 -5.61 -0.24
C GLU A 10 9.74 -4.92 -1.48
N GLU A 11 9.47 -5.67 -2.56
CA GLU A 11 8.85 -5.12 -3.76
C GLU A 11 7.44 -4.57 -3.49
N PHE A 12 6.67 -5.26 -2.64
CA PHE A 12 5.36 -4.78 -2.22
C PHE A 12 5.48 -3.49 -1.39
N ALA A 13 6.38 -3.45 -0.41
CA ALA A 13 6.61 -2.29 0.44
C ALA A 13 7.00 -1.05 -0.38
N GLU A 14 7.95 -1.19 -1.31
CA GLU A 14 8.38 -0.10 -2.19
C GLU A 14 7.21 0.48 -3.02
N ARG A 15 6.36 -0.40 -3.57
CA ARG A 15 5.20 0.01 -4.36
C ARG A 15 4.14 0.72 -3.52
N ILE A 16 3.92 0.28 -2.27
CA ILE A 16 2.99 0.91 -1.34
C ILE A 16 3.50 2.25 -0.85
N GLU A 17 4.79 2.37 -0.52
CA GLU A 17 5.40 3.64 -0.16
C GLU A 17 5.29 4.66 -1.31
N ALA A 18 5.52 4.22 -2.56
CA ALA A 18 5.34 5.08 -3.72
C ALA A 18 3.88 5.55 -3.90
N LEU A 19 2.90 4.68 -3.62
CA LEU A 19 1.48 5.03 -3.65
C LEU A 19 1.13 6.07 -2.56
N ILE A 20 1.60 5.85 -1.32
CA ILE A 20 1.36 6.73 -0.18
C ILE A 20 1.98 8.11 -0.44
N HIS A 21 3.27 8.18 -0.82
CA HIS A 21 3.91 9.46 -1.17
C HIS A 21 3.21 10.16 -2.33
N GLY A 22 2.73 9.40 -3.33
CA GLY A 22 1.91 9.91 -4.41
C GLY A 22 0.64 10.57 -3.89
N ALA A 23 -0.10 9.91 -3.00
CA ALA A 23 -1.31 10.47 -2.39
C ALA A 23 -1.03 11.71 -1.55
N GLU A 24 0.00 11.67 -0.69
CA GLU A 24 0.41 12.82 0.14
C GLU A 24 0.77 14.04 -0.71
N SER A 25 1.48 13.85 -1.82
CA SER A 25 1.82 14.94 -2.75
C SER A 25 0.58 15.56 -3.42
N ASN A 26 -0.53 14.82 -3.48
CA ASN A 26 -1.83 15.30 -3.96
C ASN A 26 -2.72 15.83 -2.82
N GLY A 27 -2.19 15.99 -1.61
CA GLY A 27 -2.91 16.49 -0.44
C GLY A 27 -3.86 15.48 0.20
N LEU A 28 -3.72 14.19 -0.14
CA LEU A 28 -4.46 13.10 0.48
C LEU A 28 -3.57 12.47 1.55
N ASP A 29 -3.98 12.65 2.79
CA ASP A 29 -3.35 11.97 3.92
C ASP A 29 -3.97 10.57 4.04
N ILE A 30 -3.12 9.54 4.06
CA ILE A 30 -3.56 8.14 4.05
C ILE A 30 -2.92 7.42 5.24
N GLU A 31 -3.75 6.78 6.04
CA GLU A 31 -3.33 5.82 7.06
C GLU A 31 -3.79 4.42 6.66
N GLY A 32 -3.08 3.40 7.14
CA GLY A 32 -3.42 2.04 6.80
C GLY A 32 -2.36 1.02 7.17
N GLY A 33 -2.59 -0.21 6.74
CA GLY A 33 -1.70 -1.34 6.96
C GLY A 33 -1.91 -2.43 5.92
N TYR A 34 -0.98 -3.37 5.88
CA TYR A 34 -1.08 -4.52 4.98
C TYR A 34 -0.63 -5.79 5.69
N VAL A 35 -1.17 -6.93 5.23
CA VAL A 35 -0.80 -8.26 5.69
C VAL A 35 -0.38 -9.10 4.49
N LEU A 36 0.80 -9.70 4.59
CA LEU A 36 1.24 -10.73 3.66
C LEU A 36 0.64 -12.07 4.09
N ARG A 37 -0.10 -12.72 3.19
CA ARG A 37 -0.48 -14.12 3.33
C ARG A 37 0.29 -14.93 2.31
N SER A 38 1.01 -15.94 2.79
CA SER A 38 1.69 -16.90 1.91
C SER A 38 0.99 -18.25 2.04
N THR A 39 0.44 -18.75 0.95
CA THR A 39 -0.19 -20.07 0.90
C THR A 39 0.46 -20.86 -0.24
N ASN A 40 1.13 -21.96 0.08
CA ASN A 40 1.75 -22.87 -0.90
C ASN A 40 2.72 -22.22 -1.90
N GLY A 41 3.39 -21.12 -1.53
CA GLY A 41 4.36 -20.43 -2.38
C GLY A 41 3.77 -19.29 -3.22
N ASP A 42 2.45 -19.12 -3.22
CA ASP A 42 1.79 -17.93 -3.76
C ASP A 42 1.68 -16.86 -2.65
N TYR A 43 1.92 -15.60 -3.04
CA TYR A 43 1.87 -14.44 -2.17
C TYR A 43 0.61 -13.63 -2.47
N ASP A 44 -0.31 -13.62 -1.50
CA ASP A 44 -1.49 -12.77 -1.50
C ASP A 44 -1.28 -11.60 -0.53
N TRP A 45 -1.70 -10.41 -0.96
CA TRP A 45 -1.52 -9.16 -0.23
C TRP A 45 -2.89 -8.58 0.11
N ASP A 46 -3.23 -8.55 1.40
CA ASP A 46 -4.40 -7.83 1.88
C ASP A 46 -3.99 -6.43 2.32
N MET A 47 -4.74 -5.42 1.90
CA MET A 47 -4.47 -4.01 2.18
C MET A 47 -5.72 -3.32 2.70
N GLU A 48 -5.52 -2.47 3.70
CA GLU A 48 -6.53 -1.51 4.15
C GLU A 48 -5.92 -0.10 4.15
N LEU A 49 -6.58 0.82 3.44
CA LEU A 49 -6.20 2.23 3.34
C LEU A 49 -7.40 3.09 3.71
N PHE A 50 -7.18 4.07 4.58
CA PHE A 50 -8.20 4.99 5.08
C PHE A 50 -7.77 6.43 4.81
N PRO A 51 -8.64 7.28 4.24
CA PRO A 51 -8.36 8.70 4.14
C PRO A 51 -8.40 9.33 5.53
N VAL A 52 -7.35 10.04 5.90
CA VAL A 52 -7.30 10.78 7.16
C VAL A 52 -7.82 12.18 6.92
N VAL A 53 -8.99 12.48 7.48
CA VAL A 53 -9.46 13.87 7.58
C VAL A 53 -8.79 14.48 8.80
N LYS A 54 -7.64 15.13 8.62
CA LYS A 54 -7.04 15.95 9.67
C LYS A 54 -7.97 17.13 9.94
N GLU A 55 -8.70 17.10 11.05
CA GLU A 55 -9.44 18.27 11.52
C GLU A 55 -8.45 19.43 11.68
N LYS A 56 -8.68 20.53 10.95
CA LYS A 56 -7.91 21.77 11.14
C LYS A 56 -8.17 22.27 12.55
N LYS A 57 -7.18 22.09 13.44
CA LYS A 57 -7.13 22.73 14.75
C LYS A 57 -6.95 24.23 14.64
#